data_AF-A0A5N8XE11-F1
#
_entry.id   AF-A0A5N8XE11-F1
#
_cell.length_a   1.000
_cell.length_b   1.000
_cell.length_c   1.000
_cell.angle_alpha   90.00
_cell.angle_beta   90.00
_cell.angle_gamma   90.00
#
_symmetry.space_group_name_H-M   'P 1'
#
loop_
_entity.id
_entity.type
_entity.pdbx_description
1 polymer ?
#
loop_
_entity_poly.entity_id
_entity_poly.type
_entity_poly.pdbx_seq_one_letter_code
_entity_poly.pdbx_strand_id
1 'polypeptide(L)'
;MTTDDTTAPDPAAAAAAATSAILADLADTRHKAVVVDSPPGAGKSTLVVRAAQELTAGGERPIIVAQTNNQVDDLIENLAKKHPDIPVGRLSATDYSPPPDLGGLANTTVGRTLADLARCRIIVGTAAKWATVRDSTFGWAILDEAYQMRSDMLLQIVERFDRGLFVGDPGQLDPFTIVGTERWIGLPHDPTHNGVSVMLEHNPNIPVHRLPVSWRLPASAAPTVNEAFYPFTDFTAGTAHGTRALQFDTAAFGSTDLDETLTMAFTTGWALHELKRRHVPRTDTETVQTAADLAARLLERGAVATCERHRDGRTLTARDIAIGVAHRDQADLVRTALTRTGNPKAPGVAVDTANRLQGREFEVVIVVHPLSGRRDATAFHLETGRLCVLASRHRQACIVVAREGIADLLDSHPSMDPVHLSVPAKFPDGWEANQVMLAKLAQHRVAA
;
A
#
# COMPACT_ATOMS: atom_id res chain seq x y z
N MET A 1 27.44 -31.91 16.05
CA MET A 1 27.23 -30.46 16.22
C MET A 1 25.84 -30.17 15.70
N THR A 2 24.86 -30.25 16.59
CA THR A 2 23.50 -29.80 16.34
C THR A 2 23.56 -28.29 16.20
N THR A 3 23.36 -27.79 14.99
CA THR A 3 23.08 -26.38 14.76
C THR A 3 21.82 -26.05 15.55
N ASP A 4 21.96 -25.19 16.56
CA ASP A 4 20.85 -24.52 17.22
C ASP A 4 20.03 -23.82 16.14
N ASP A 5 18.95 -24.47 15.74
CA ASP A 5 17.88 -23.87 14.97
C ASP A 5 17.14 -22.96 15.96
N THR A 6 17.67 -21.74 16.15
CA THR A 6 16.95 -20.68 16.85
C THR A 6 15.65 -20.46 16.09
N THR A 7 14.59 -21.14 16.54
CA THR A 7 13.24 -21.01 15.99
C THR A 7 12.88 -19.54 15.92
N ALA A 8 12.75 -19.02 14.71
CA ALA A 8 12.26 -17.66 14.50
C ALA A 8 10.97 -17.46 15.32
N PRO A 9 10.83 -16.35 16.06
CA PRO A 9 9.68 -16.13 16.92
C PRO A 9 8.37 -16.23 16.12
N ASP A 10 7.35 -16.85 16.72
CA ASP A 10 6.02 -16.99 16.13
C ASP A 10 5.51 -15.60 15.65
N PRO A 11 5.21 -15.42 14.36
CA PRO A 11 4.73 -14.15 13.82
C PRO A 11 3.50 -13.61 14.55
N ALA A 12 2.59 -14.48 15.00
CA ALA A 12 1.41 -14.04 15.74
C ALA A 12 1.79 -13.44 17.10
N ALA A 13 2.68 -14.11 17.84
CA ALA A 13 3.22 -13.63 19.11
C ALA A 13 3.99 -12.30 18.94
N ALA A 14 4.82 -12.18 17.90
CA ALA A 14 5.57 -10.97 17.60
C ALA A 14 4.63 -9.78 17.29
N ALA A 15 3.59 -9.99 16.49
CA ALA A 15 2.59 -8.96 16.20
C ALA A 15 1.79 -8.55 17.45
N ALA A 16 1.42 -9.50 18.31
CA ALA A 16 0.71 -9.24 19.55
C ALA A 16 1.58 -8.46 20.55
N ALA A 17 2.87 -8.80 20.67
CA ALA A 17 3.82 -8.10 21.51
C ALA A 17 4.02 -6.65 21.05
N ALA A 18 4.21 -6.42 19.74
CA ALA A 18 4.32 -5.08 19.17
C ALA A 18 3.06 -4.25 19.42
N THR A 19 1.87 -4.83 19.20
CA THR A 19 0.59 -4.15 19.47
C THR A 19 0.45 -3.78 20.94
N SER A 20 0.83 -4.69 21.85
CA SER A 20 0.78 -4.44 23.30
C SER A 20 1.72 -3.31 23.72
N ALA A 21 2.93 -3.25 23.16
CA ALA A 21 3.88 -2.17 23.40
C ALA A 21 3.36 -0.81 22.91
N ILE A 22 2.77 -0.77 21.71
CA ILE A 22 2.13 0.44 21.16
C ILE A 22 1.02 0.94 22.09
N LEU A 23 0.12 0.04 22.52
CA LEU A 23 -0.98 0.40 23.42
C LEU A 23 -0.48 0.87 24.80
N ALA A 24 0.63 0.31 25.30
CA ALA A 24 1.25 0.75 26.54
C ALA A 24 1.78 2.19 26.45
N ASP A 25 2.47 2.53 25.36
CA ASP A 25 2.98 3.89 25.14
C ASP A 25 1.86 4.90 24.87
N LEU A 26 0.73 4.46 24.29
CA LEU A 26 -0.48 5.30 24.18
C LEU A 26 -1.09 5.61 25.54
N ALA A 27 -1.04 4.67 26.49
CA ALA A 27 -1.53 4.88 27.84
C ALA A 27 -0.58 5.77 28.67
N ASP A 28 0.69 5.88 28.29
CA ASP A 28 1.66 6.71 28.99
C ASP A 28 1.47 8.21 28.71
N THR A 29 1.08 8.95 29.75
CA THR A 29 0.82 10.39 29.66
C THR A 29 2.05 11.26 29.38
N ARG A 30 3.27 10.70 29.46
CA ARG A 30 4.51 11.40 29.14
C ARG A 30 4.67 11.61 27.63
N HIS A 31 4.07 10.75 26.81
CA HIS A 31 4.16 10.83 25.36
C HIS A 31 2.99 11.65 24.79
N LYS A 32 3.32 12.71 24.04
CA LYS A 32 2.32 13.48 23.27
C LYS A 32 2.01 12.85 21.92
N ALA A 33 2.90 11.99 21.44
CA ALA A 33 2.70 11.29 20.19
C ALA A 33 3.33 9.90 20.25
N VAL A 34 2.81 9.00 19.44
CA VAL A 34 3.37 7.69 19.16
C VAL A 34 3.36 7.51 17.64
N VAL A 35 4.49 7.14 17.05
CA VAL A 35 4.57 6.80 15.61
C VAL A 35 4.61 5.29 15.47
N VAL A 36 3.91 4.76 14.47
CA VAL A 36 3.91 3.34 14.15
C VAL A 36 4.17 3.14 12.67
N ASP A 37 5.32 2.54 12.39
CA ASP A 37 5.71 2.13 11.05
C ASP A 37 5.07 0.77 10.72
N SER A 38 4.25 0.77 9.68
CA SER A 38 3.48 -0.38 9.24
C SER A 38 3.85 -0.76 7.81
N PRO A 39 4.66 -1.81 7.59
CA PRO A 39 4.91 -2.32 6.26
C PRO A 39 3.62 -2.86 5.59
N PRO A 40 3.67 -3.24 4.29
CA PRO A 40 2.49 -3.58 3.53
C PRO A 40 1.79 -4.80 4.12
N GLY A 41 0.51 -4.66 4.47
CA GLY A 41 -0.26 -5.75 5.05
C GLY A 41 0.07 -6.08 6.50
N ALA A 42 0.74 -5.20 7.24
CA ALA A 42 1.10 -5.46 8.63
C ALA A 42 -0.05 -5.37 9.65
N GLY A 43 -1.28 -5.12 9.18
CA GLY A 43 -2.45 -5.00 10.05
C GLY A 43 -2.73 -3.57 10.53
N LYS A 44 -2.24 -2.56 9.81
CA LYS A 44 -2.47 -1.13 10.10
C LYS A 44 -3.91 -0.78 10.47
N SER A 45 -4.88 -1.12 9.62
CA SER A 45 -6.29 -0.82 9.86
C SER A 45 -6.83 -1.56 11.09
N THR A 46 -6.31 -2.76 11.39
CA THR A 46 -6.64 -3.48 12.63
C THR A 46 -6.09 -2.74 13.85
N LEU A 47 -4.85 -2.23 13.79
CA LEU A 47 -4.27 -1.42 14.86
C LEU A 47 -5.05 -0.12 15.08
N VAL A 48 -5.39 0.62 14.02
CA VAL A 48 -6.17 1.86 14.10
C VAL A 48 -7.53 1.62 14.76
N VAL A 49 -8.25 0.57 14.34
CA VAL A 49 -9.54 0.19 14.94
C VAL A 49 -9.37 -0.18 16.42
N ARG A 50 -8.35 -0.99 16.76
CA ARG A 50 -8.10 -1.40 18.14
C ARG A 50 -7.74 -0.22 19.03
N ALA A 51 -6.83 0.65 18.59
CA ALA A 51 -6.45 1.86 19.32
C ALA A 51 -7.64 2.78 19.55
N ALA A 52 -8.49 3.00 18.54
CA ALA A 52 -9.70 3.81 18.68
C ALA A 52 -10.68 3.22 19.72
N GLN A 53 -10.83 1.89 19.74
CA GLN A 53 -11.65 1.20 20.75
C GLN A 53 -11.06 1.30 22.16
N GLU A 54 -9.74 1.13 22.34
CA GLU A 54 -9.08 1.24 23.64
C GLU A 54 -9.19 2.66 24.21
N LEU A 55 -8.92 3.68 23.38
CA LEU A 55 -9.11 5.08 23.77
C LEU A 55 -10.56 5.35 24.17
N THR A 56 -11.52 4.88 23.38
CA THR A 56 -12.95 5.06 23.67
C THR A 56 -13.36 4.37 24.99
N ALA A 57 -12.84 3.18 25.26
CA ALA A 57 -13.06 2.44 26.50
C ALA A 57 -12.43 3.15 27.72
N GLY A 58 -11.30 3.83 27.51
CA GLY A 58 -10.67 4.71 28.49
C GLY A 58 -11.41 6.03 28.73
N GLY A 59 -12.57 6.24 28.09
CA GLY A 59 -13.40 7.44 28.24
C GLY A 59 -13.12 8.55 27.23
N GLU A 60 -12.06 8.40 26.42
CA GLU A 60 -11.69 9.37 25.38
C GLU A 60 -12.71 9.39 24.24
N ARG A 61 -12.64 10.46 23.44
CA ARG A 61 -13.43 10.65 22.22
C ARG A 61 -12.50 10.92 21.04
N PRO A 62 -11.78 9.89 20.54
CA PRO A 62 -10.74 10.09 19.55
C PRO A 62 -11.30 10.52 18.19
N ILE A 63 -10.54 11.35 17.50
CA ILE A 63 -10.74 11.61 16.07
C ILE A 63 -9.82 10.71 15.25
N ILE A 64 -10.27 10.33 14.06
CA ILE A 64 -9.45 9.61 13.09
C ILE A 64 -9.35 10.47 11.83
N VAL A 65 -8.11 10.68 11.39
CA VAL A 65 -7.75 11.48 10.23
C VAL A 65 -7.21 10.55 9.16
N ALA A 66 -7.86 10.53 8.00
CA ALA A 66 -7.39 9.81 6.82
C ALA A 66 -7.18 10.77 5.65
N GLN A 67 -6.56 10.33 4.55
CA GLN A 67 -6.22 11.21 3.43
C GLN A 67 -7.32 11.28 2.37
N THR A 68 -8.07 10.19 2.15
CA THR A 68 -9.07 10.09 1.08
C THR A 68 -10.44 9.67 1.63
N ASN A 69 -11.51 9.99 0.87
CA ASN A 69 -12.87 9.58 1.24
C ASN A 69 -13.02 8.06 1.32
N ASN A 70 -12.44 7.31 0.38
CA ASN A 70 -12.53 5.86 0.39
C ASN A 70 -11.90 5.26 1.65
N GLN A 71 -10.75 5.77 2.09
CA GLN A 71 -10.13 5.34 3.35
C GLN A 71 -11.00 5.65 4.57
N VAL A 72 -11.64 6.83 4.59
CA VAL A 72 -12.62 7.18 5.64
C VAL A 72 -13.77 6.17 5.64
N ASP A 73 -14.32 5.84 4.48
CA ASP A 73 -15.45 4.92 4.34
C ASP A 73 -15.10 3.51 4.81
N ASP A 74 -13.94 2.99 4.37
CA ASP A 74 -13.41 1.69 4.77
C ASP A 74 -13.19 1.63 6.29
N LEU A 75 -12.68 2.71 6.91
CA LEU A 75 -12.47 2.79 8.36
C LEU A 75 -13.79 2.82 9.13
N ILE A 76 -14.77 3.61 8.66
CA ILE A 76 -16.11 3.67 9.26
C ILE A 76 -16.75 2.28 9.23
N GLU A 77 -16.73 1.60 8.10
CA GLU A 77 -17.31 0.28 7.94
C GLU A 77 -16.64 -0.74 8.89
N ASN A 78 -15.31 -0.73 8.96
CA ASN A 78 -14.56 -1.61 9.84
C ASN A 78 -14.84 -1.36 11.33
N LEU A 79 -14.89 -0.09 11.75
CA LEU A 79 -15.21 0.31 13.13
C LEU A 79 -16.63 -0.12 13.49
N ALA A 80 -17.60 0.22 12.64
CA ALA A 80 -19.01 -0.04 12.88
C ALA A 80 -19.30 -1.55 12.99
N LYS A 81 -18.72 -2.36 12.09
CA LYS A 81 -18.90 -3.82 12.11
C LYS A 81 -18.23 -4.51 13.29
N LYS A 82 -17.02 -4.07 13.67
CA LYS A 82 -16.26 -4.69 14.78
C LYS A 82 -16.76 -4.23 16.15
N HIS A 83 -17.32 -3.02 16.24
CA HIS A 83 -17.77 -2.40 17.49
C HIS A 83 -19.17 -1.81 17.32
N PRO A 84 -20.22 -2.65 17.19
CA PRO A 84 -21.59 -2.19 16.97
C PRO A 84 -22.14 -1.30 18.10
N ASP A 85 -21.58 -1.41 19.31
CA ASP A 85 -21.99 -0.64 20.49
C ASP A 85 -21.37 0.76 20.56
N ILE A 86 -20.39 1.07 19.70
CA ILE A 86 -19.72 2.37 19.67
C ILE A 86 -20.37 3.23 18.56
N PRO A 87 -21.00 4.38 18.88
CA PRO A 87 -21.50 5.29 17.86
C PRO A 87 -20.35 5.96 17.10
N VAL A 88 -20.31 5.79 15.77
CA VAL A 88 -19.24 6.28 14.89
C VAL A 88 -19.77 7.40 13.99
N GLY A 89 -19.07 8.53 13.96
CA GLY A 89 -19.40 9.69 13.15
C GLY A 89 -18.50 9.81 11.93
N ARG A 90 -19.08 10.05 10.75
CA ARG A 90 -18.35 10.41 9.53
C ARG A 90 -18.49 11.90 9.26
N LEU A 91 -17.42 12.66 9.48
CA LEU A 91 -17.38 14.08 9.21
C LEU A 91 -17.14 14.34 7.71
N SER A 92 -18.10 14.98 7.05
CA SER A 92 -18.19 15.00 5.58
C SER A 92 -18.34 16.42 5.01
N ALA A 93 -18.01 16.58 3.74
CA ALA A 93 -18.37 17.77 2.96
C ALA A 93 -19.86 17.75 2.60
N THR A 94 -20.39 18.88 2.12
CA THR A 94 -21.83 19.07 1.85
C THR A 94 -22.34 18.20 0.71
N ASP A 95 -21.51 17.94 -0.29
CA ASP A 95 -21.79 17.20 -1.52
C ASP A 95 -21.49 15.69 -1.40
N TYR A 96 -21.08 15.23 -0.22
CA TYR A 96 -20.79 13.82 0.00
C TYR A 96 -22.08 12.99 0.07
N SER A 97 -22.14 11.95 -0.77
CA SER A 97 -23.18 10.92 -0.71
C SER A 97 -22.56 9.61 -0.21
N PRO A 98 -23.04 9.03 0.90
CA PRO A 98 -22.52 7.76 1.38
C PRO A 98 -22.86 6.61 0.42
N PRO A 99 -21.94 5.64 0.23
CA PRO A 99 -22.26 4.42 -0.47
C PRO A 99 -23.33 3.61 0.30
N PRO A 100 -24.12 2.76 -0.39
CA PRO A 100 -25.21 2.00 0.24
C PRO A 100 -24.79 1.20 1.47
N ASP A 101 -23.61 0.59 1.42
CA ASP A 101 -23.06 -0.23 2.50
C ASP A 101 -22.85 0.57 3.80
N LEU A 102 -22.44 1.84 3.67
CA LEU A 102 -22.23 2.74 4.80
C LEU A 102 -23.57 3.28 5.34
N GLY A 103 -24.53 3.53 4.45
CA GLY A 103 -25.87 4.00 4.81
C GLY A 103 -26.71 2.99 5.60
N GLY A 104 -26.38 1.69 5.52
CA GLY A 104 -27.07 0.62 6.24
C GLY A 104 -26.58 0.36 7.68
N LEU A 105 -25.52 1.03 8.13
CA LEU A 105 -24.90 0.76 9.43
C LEU A 105 -25.64 1.50 10.57
N ALA A 106 -26.22 0.73 11.50
CA ALA A 106 -27.10 1.26 12.54
C ALA A 106 -26.42 2.19 13.55
N ASN A 107 -25.12 2.02 13.80
CA ASN A 107 -24.33 2.83 14.73
C ASN A 107 -23.50 3.92 14.05
N THR A 108 -23.76 4.21 12.78
CA THR A 108 -23.02 5.22 12.00
C THR A 108 -23.89 6.47 11.77
N THR A 109 -23.29 7.64 11.93
CA THR A 109 -23.92 8.93 11.59
C THR A 109 -23.05 9.71 10.62
N VAL A 110 -23.60 10.13 9.49
CA VAL A 110 -22.93 11.04 8.56
C VAL A 110 -23.31 12.47 8.92
N GLY A 111 -22.31 13.28 9.27
CA GLY A 111 -22.49 14.66 9.73
C GLY A 111 -21.65 15.64 8.93
N ARG A 112 -22.12 16.88 8.80
CA ARG A 112 -21.40 17.97 8.12
C ARG A 112 -20.64 18.84 9.10
N THR A 113 -21.17 18.91 10.33
CA THR A 113 -20.63 19.65 11.46
C THR A 113 -20.38 18.73 12.65
N LEU A 114 -19.60 19.19 13.63
CA LEU A 114 -19.39 18.43 14.87
C LEU A 114 -20.65 18.35 15.73
N ALA A 115 -21.57 19.30 15.59
CA ALA A 115 -22.86 19.28 16.29
C ALA A 115 -23.73 18.10 15.82
N ASP A 116 -23.73 17.80 14.51
CA ASP A 116 -24.41 16.63 13.94
C ASP A 116 -23.90 15.32 14.55
N LEU A 117 -22.62 15.31 14.97
CA LEU A 117 -21.90 14.15 15.46
C LEU A 117 -21.77 14.13 16.99
N ALA A 118 -22.53 14.96 17.72
CA ALA A 118 -22.39 15.12 19.18
C ALA A 118 -22.53 13.80 19.96
N ARG A 119 -23.35 12.86 19.46
CA ARG A 119 -23.57 11.53 20.07
C ARG A 119 -22.49 10.50 19.71
N CYS A 120 -21.64 10.80 18.74
CA CYS A 120 -20.59 9.90 18.28
C CYS A 120 -19.41 9.88 19.26
N ARG A 121 -18.92 8.68 19.56
CA ARG A 121 -17.75 8.43 20.43
C ARG A 121 -16.44 8.42 19.65
N ILE A 122 -16.48 8.06 18.37
CA ILE A 122 -15.35 8.15 17.44
C ILE A 122 -15.81 8.99 16.25
N ILE A 123 -14.98 9.92 15.77
CA ILE A 123 -15.27 10.72 14.58
C ILE A 123 -14.16 10.53 13.55
N VAL A 124 -14.52 10.10 12.35
CA VAL A 124 -13.59 9.88 11.24
C VAL A 124 -13.82 10.95 10.17
N GLY A 125 -12.75 11.51 9.63
CA GLY A 125 -12.83 12.51 8.57
C GLY A 125 -11.52 12.62 7.80
N THR A 126 -11.56 13.26 6.63
CA THR A 126 -10.34 13.53 5.87
C THR A 126 -9.53 14.66 6.50
N ALA A 127 -8.21 14.67 6.32
CA ALA A 127 -7.34 15.76 6.79
C ALA A 127 -7.84 17.14 6.30
N ALA A 128 -8.21 17.23 5.01
CA ALA A 128 -8.77 18.44 4.43
C ALA A 128 -10.07 18.90 5.12
N LYS A 129 -10.93 17.97 5.54
CA LYS A 129 -12.15 18.33 6.28
C LYS A 129 -11.83 18.77 7.71
N TRP A 130 -10.90 18.10 8.39
CA TRP A 130 -10.46 18.49 9.73
C TRP A 130 -9.82 19.87 9.76
N ALA A 131 -9.08 20.26 8.71
CA ALA A 131 -8.52 21.61 8.55
C ALA A 131 -9.58 22.73 8.51
N THR A 132 -10.85 22.40 8.26
CA THR A 132 -11.97 23.37 8.29
C THR A 132 -12.56 23.59 9.69
N VAL A 133 -12.21 22.75 10.67
CA VAL A 133 -12.71 22.83 12.04
C VAL A 133 -11.88 23.84 12.84
N ARG A 134 -12.51 24.81 13.51
CA ARG A 134 -11.82 25.90 14.23
C ARG A 134 -11.97 25.85 15.76
N ASP A 135 -13.16 25.52 16.27
CA ASP A 135 -13.51 25.75 17.68
C ASP A 135 -13.71 24.45 18.49
N SER A 136 -12.87 23.43 18.25
CA SER A 136 -12.93 22.18 19.01
C SER A 136 -11.57 21.50 19.11
N THR A 137 -11.22 21.03 20.31
CA THR A 137 -10.04 20.22 20.58
C THR A 137 -10.45 18.84 21.10
N PHE A 138 -9.64 17.84 20.80
CA PHE A 138 -9.86 16.45 21.16
C PHE A 138 -8.65 15.91 21.93
N GLY A 139 -8.87 15.03 22.92
CA GLY A 139 -7.74 14.45 23.66
C GLY A 139 -6.79 13.67 22.76
N TRP A 140 -7.34 12.98 21.75
CA TRP A 140 -6.59 12.12 20.85
C TRP A 140 -6.98 12.26 19.38
N ALA A 141 -5.98 12.22 18.51
CA ALA A 141 -6.13 11.94 17.08
C ALA A 141 -5.36 10.67 16.69
N ILE A 142 -5.97 9.86 15.82
CA ILE A 142 -5.29 8.77 15.12
C ILE A 142 -5.18 9.18 13.66
N LEU A 143 -3.96 9.33 13.17
CA LEU A 143 -3.68 9.70 11.79
C LEU A 143 -3.31 8.44 11.01
N ASP A 144 -4.23 7.98 10.15
CA ASP A 144 -4.01 6.84 9.27
C ASP A 144 -3.39 7.30 7.94
N GLU A 145 -2.49 6.49 7.40
CA GLU A 145 -1.60 6.87 6.29
C GLU A 145 -0.86 8.18 6.57
N ALA A 146 -0.36 8.35 7.80
CA ALA A 146 0.26 9.60 8.23
C ALA A 146 1.42 10.04 7.33
N TYR A 147 2.16 9.10 6.73
CA TYR A 147 3.25 9.37 5.80
C TYR A 147 2.81 9.96 4.44
N GLN A 148 1.53 9.86 4.07
CA GLN A 148 1.01 10.51 2.86
C GLN A 148 0.62 11.97 3.10
N MET A 149 0.66 12.43 4.35
CA MET A 149 0.30 13.79 4.72
C MET A 149 1.53 14.69 4.67
N ARG A 150 1.41 15.83 3.99
CA ARG A 150 2.41 16.89 4.02
C ARG A 150 2.46 17.60 5.36
N SER A 151 3.61 18.18 5.67
CA SER A 151 3.83 18.96 6.90
C SER A 151 2.91 20.18 7.00
N ASP A 152 2.62 20.87 5.88
CA ASP A 152 1.68 21.99 5.85
C ASP A 152 0.26 21.61 6.29
N MET A 153 -0.21 20.45 5.85
CA MET A 153 -1.52 19.92 6.23
C MET A 153 -1.54 19.47 7.70
N LEU A 154 -0.48 18.82 8.18
CA LEU A 154 -0.37 18.46 9.60
C LEU A 154 -0.44 19.71 10.49
N LEU A 155 0.27 20.78 10.14
CA LEU A 155 0.24 22.04 10.89
C LEU A 155 -1.16 22.66 10.96
N GLN A 156 -2.01 22.49 9.93
CA GLN A 156 -3.38 22.99 9.96
C GLN A 156 -4.29 22.24 10.94
N ILE A 157 -3.97 20.99 11.27
CA ILE A 157 -4.82 20.12 12.10
C ILE A 157 -4.23 19.85 13.49
N VAL A 158 -2.94 20.10 13.72
CA VAL A 158 -2.26 19.74 14.97
C VAL A 158 -2.87 20.40 16.21
N GLU A 159 -3.41 21.62 16.07
CA GLU A 159 -4.10 22.32 17.16
C GLU A 159 -5.46 21.69 17.53
N ARG A 160 -5.93 20.69 16.77
CA ARG A 160 -7.21 20.03 17.03
C ARG A 160 -7.09 18.91 18.06
N PHE A 161 -5.88 18.49 18.43
CA PHE A 161 -5.70 17.39 19.36
C PHE A 161 -4.52 17.57 20.31
N ASP A 162 -4.63 17.03 21.52
CA ASP A 162 -3.57 17.10 22.53
C ASP A 162 -2.52 16.00 22.34
N ARG A 163 -2.94 14.83 21.85
CA ARG A 163 -2.08 13.68 21.59
C ARG A 163 -2.37 12.99 20.26
N GLY A 164 -1.34 12.42 19.63
CA GLY A 164 -1.43 11.81 18.30
C GLY A 164 -0.87 10.39 18.21
N LEU A 165 -1.63 9.47 17.61
CA LEU A 165 -1.12 8.20 17.11
C LEU A 165 -0.94 8.33 15.59
N PHE A 166 0.29 8.30 15.10
CA PHE A 166 0.61 8.43 13.68
C PHE A 166 0.93 7.04 13.12
N VAL A 167 0.08 6.55 12.23
CA VAL A 167 0.22 5.20 11.66
C VAL A 167 0.35 5.31 10.15
N GLY A 168 1.36 4.68 9.58
CA GLY A 168 1.50 4.61 8.13
C GLY A 168 2.73 3.84 7.70
N ASP A 169 3.02 3.90 6.42
CA ASP A 169 4.10 3.12 5.81
C ASP A 169 5.16 4.08 5.26
N PRO A 170 6.36 4.15 5.88
CA PRO A 170 7.45 5.02 5.41
C PRO A 170 8.04 4.59 4.06
N GLY A 171 7.88 3.32 3.66
CA GLY A 171 8.43 2.77 2.42
C GLY A 171 7.50 2.89 1.21
N GLN A 172 6.30 3.45 1.38
CA GLN A 172 5.31 3.64 0.30
C GLN A 172 5.34 5.07 -0.27
N LEU A 173 4.21 5.55 -0.79
CA LEU A 173 4.12 6.79 -1.55
C LEU A 173 4.31 8.01 -0.65
N ASP A 174 5.12 8.95 -1.14
CA ASP A 174 5.24 10.26 -0.55
C ASP A 174 4.02 11.14 -0.84
N PRO A 175 3.83 12.20 -0.03
CA PRO A 175 2.80 13.17 -0.32
C PRO A 175 2.96 13.80 -1.71
N PHE A 176 1.86 13.88 -2.46
CA PHE A 176 1.87 14.43 -3.81
C PHE A 176 1.63 15.96 -3.82
N THR A 177 2.30 16.67 -4.74
CA THR A 177 2.09 18.09 -5.02
C THR A 177 1.86 18.34 -6.52
N ILE A 178 0.95 19.26 -6.84
CA ILE A 178 0.66 19.67 -8.23
C ILE A 178 1.41 20.96 -8.58
N VAL A 179 1.87 21.70 -7.58
CA VAL A 179 2.56 22.99 -7.74
C VAL A 179 4.06 22.73 -7.75
N GLY A 180 4.82 23.47 -8.56
CA GLY A 180 6.29 23.44 -8.53
C GLY A 180 6.83 23.81 -7.14
N THR A 181 7.63 22.92 -6.57
CA THR A 181 8.15 23.01 -5.20
C THR A 181 9.62 23.40 -5.14
N GLU A 182 10.24 23.71 -6.28
CA GLU A 182 11.68 23.89 -6.44
C GLU A 182 12.25 25.00 -5.54
N ARG A 183 11.42 25.97 -5.16
CA ARG A 183 11.81 27.10 -4.28
C ARG A 183 11.96 26.71 -2.82
N TRP A 184 11.37 25.59 -2.40
CA TRP A 184 11.36 25.15 -1.00
C TRP A 184 12.38 24.05 -0.71
N ILE A 185 12.87 23.40 -1.76
CA ILE A 185 13.79 22.27 -1.64
C ILE A 185 15.03 22.67 -0.83
N GLY A 186 15.34 21.90 0.21
CA GLY A 186 16.50 22.09 1.08
C GLY A 186 16.29 23.13 2.18
N LEU A 187 15.11 23.74 2.28
CA LEU A 187 14.77 24.61 3.40
C LEU A 187 14.32 23.78 4.62
N PRO A 188 14.67 24.19 5.84
CA PRO A 188 14.24 23.49 7.07
C PRO A 188 12.72 23.55 7.31
N HIS A 189 12.02 24.42 6.58
CA HIS A 189 10.57 24.61 6.65
C HIS A 189 9.90 24.23 5.32
N ASP A 190 10.49 23.33 4.55
CA ASP A 190 9.88 22.84 3.31
C ASP A 190 8.48 22.24 3.62
N PRO A 191 7.39 22.88 3.14
CA PRO A 191 6.02 22.45 3.43
C PRO A 191 5.64 21.16 2.70
N THR A 192 6.52 20.66 1.83
CA THR A 192 6.29 19.52 0.95
C THR A 192 6.77 18.22 1.56
N HIS A 193 7.64 18.32 2.58
CA HIS A 193 8.09 17.18 3.35
C HIS A 193 6.92 16.49 4.05
N ASN A 194 7.12 15.20 4.30
CA ASN A 194 6.24 14.37 5.08
C ASN A 194 6.07 14.92 6.51
N GLY A 195 4.82 15.03 6.97
CA GLY A 195 4.51 15.57 8.29
C GLY A 195 5.08 14.74 9.45
N VAL A 196 5.14 13.41 9.31
CA VAL A 196 5.73 12.52 10.33
C VAL A 196 7.23 12.75 10.45
N SER A 197 7.94 12.82 9.32
CA SER A 197 9.39 13.07 9.31
C SER A 197 9.74 14.42 9.94
N VAL A 198 9.03 15.49 9.56
CA VAL A 198 9.23 16.83 10.14
C VAL A 198 8.90 16.85 11.63
N MET A 199 7.83 16.16 12.05
CA MET A 199 7.47 16.04 13.46
C MET A 199 8.55 15.33 14.28
N LEU A 200 9.08 14.20 13.79
CA LEU A 200 10.13 13.45 14.47
C LEU A 200 11.44 14.24 14.57
N GLU A 201 11.81 14.98 13.53
CA GLU A 201 13.00 15.84 13.53
C GLU A 201 12.95 16.88 14.66
N HIS A 202 11.78 17.48 14.90
CA HIS A 202 11.60 18.47 15.96
C HIS A 202 11.27 17.86 17.33
N ASN A 203 10.97 16.55 17.40
CA ASN A 203 10.53 15.87 18.60
C ASN A 203 11.18 14.47 18.70
N PRO A 204 12.52 14.37 18.87
CA PRO A 204 13.27 13.12 18.75
C PRO A 204 12.96 12.09 19.84
N ASN A 205 12.27 12.49 20.92
CA ASN A 205 11.90 11.61 22.03
C ASN A 205 10.52 10.95 21.85
N ILE A 206 9.86 11.15 20.70
CA ILE A 206 8.61 10.46 20.38
C ILE A 206 8.91 8.96 20.18
N PRO A 207 8.21 8.05 20.86
CA PRO A 207 8.36 6.62 20.63
C PRO A 207 7.94 6.26 19.21
N VAL A 208 8.82 5.54 18.51
CA VAL A 208 8.57 4.98 17.19
C VAL A 208 8.51 3.46 17.33
N HIS A 209 7.33 2.91 17.10
CA HIS A 209 7.07 1.49 17.07
C HIS A 209 6.99 0.98 15.65
N ARG A 210 7.00 -0.35 15.54
CA ARG A 210 6.96 -1.01 14.26
C ARG A 210 6.17 -2.29 14.31
N LEU A 211 5.38 -2.54 13.26
CA LEU A 211 4.68 -3.80 13.07
C LEU A 211 5.62 -4.80 12.37
N PRO A 212 6.01 -5.91 13.03
CA PRO A 212 7.09 -6.78 12.54
C PRO A 212 6.65 -7.83 11.52
N VAL A 213 5.36 -7.91 11.19
CA VAL A 213 4.78 -9.03 10.43
C VAL A 213 3.83 -8.52 9.36
N SER A 214 4.02 -8.94 8.11
CA SER A 214 3.06 -8.78 7.02
C SER A 214 2.16 -10.00 6.91
N TRP A 215 0.85 -9.82 7.08
CA TRP A 215 -0.15 -10.88 6.89
C TRP A 215 -0.61 -11.00 5.43
N ARG A 216 -0.24 -10.03 4.59
CA ARG A 216 -0.57 -10.01 3.17
C ARG A 216 0.48 -10.69 2.32
N LEU A 217 1.75 -10.38 2.51
CA LEU A 217 2.79 -10.91 1.62
C LEU A 217 3.07 -12.38 1.94
N PRO A 218 3.13 -13.27 0.94
CA PRO A 218 3.55 -14.65 1.16
C PRO A 218 5.03 -14.71 1.54
N ALA A 219 5.45 -15.83 2.15
CA ALA A 219 6.85 -16.08 2.51
C ALA A 219 7.82 -15.98 1.30
N SER A 220 7.34 -16.21 0.07
CA SER A 220 8.12 -16.05 -1.16
C SER A 220 8.36 -14.59 -1.57
N ALA A 221 7.58 -13.64 -1.06
CA ALA A 221 7.63 -12.23 -1.46
C ALA A 221 8.12 -11.30 -0.35
N ALA A 222 7.79 -11.59 0.91
CA ALA A 222 8.13 -10.71 2.03
C ALA A 222 9.65 -10.41 2.13
N PRO A 223 10.58 -11.37 1.95
CA PRO A 223 12.02 -11.08 2.03
C PRO A 223 12.49 -10.07 0.97
N THR A 224 12.10 -10.24 -0.29
CA THR A 224 12.50 -9.32 -1.37
C THR A 224 11.88 -7.94 -1.19
N VAL A 225 10.60 -7.85 -0.79
CA VAL A 225 9.95 -6.55 -0.55
C VAL A 225 10.60 -5.86 0.65
N ASN A 226 10.96 -6.60 1.70
CA ASN A 226 11.69 -6.06 2.83
C ASN A 226 13.06 -5.51 2.40
N GLU A 227 13.89 -6.32 1.75
CA GLU A 227 15.22 -5.92 1.28
C GLU A 227 15.17 -4.70 0.36
N ALA A 228 14.23 -4.66 -0.60
CA ALA A 228 14.14 -3.59 -1.57
C ALA A 228 13.63 -2.26 -0.98
N PHE A 229 12.70 -2.31 -0.02
CA PHE A 229 11.92 -1.13 0.36
C PHE A 229 11.98 -0.78 1.85
N TYR A 230 12.55 -1.64 2.68
CA TYR A 230 12.57 -1.49 4.13
C TYR A 230 13.94 -1.80 4.75
N PRO A 231 15.05 -1.23 4.24
CA PRO A 231 16.42 -1.58 4.64
C PRO A 231 16.74 -1.29 6.12
N PHE A 232 15.97 -0.41 6.76
CA PHE A 232 16.12 -0.07 8.18
C PHE A 232 15.00 -0.65 9.05
N THR A 233 14.07 -1.38 8.41
CA THR A 233 12.80 -1.79 8.99
C THR A 233 12.44 -3.21 8.56
N ASP A 234 13.10 -4.21 9.17
CA ASP A 234 12.93 -5.65 8.91
C ASP A 234 11.58 -6.29 9.30
N PHE A 235 10.75 -6.74 8.37
CA PHE A 235 9.53 -7.50 8.67
C PHE A 235 9.57 -8.90 8.08
N THR A 236 8.72 -9.77 8.62
CA THR A 236 8.58 -11.16 8.17
C THR A 236 7.18 -11.43 7.63
N ALA A 237 7.01 -12.51 6.88
CA ALA A 237 5.68 -12.98 6.49
C ALA A 237 4.98 -13.63 7.69
N GLY A 238 3.69 -13.33 7.88
CA GLY A 238 2.84 -14.00 8.86
C GLY A 238 2.32 -15.36 8.39
N THR A 239 2.61 -15.74 7.14
CA THR A 239 2.24 -17.04 6.56
C THR A 239 3.49 -17.83 6.20
N ALA A 240 3.46 -19.14 6.44
CA ALA A 240 4.56 -20.03 6.09
C ALA A 240 4.54 -20.41 4.59
N HIS A 241 5.66 -20.89 4.08
CA HIS A 241 5.71 -21.52 2.75
C HIS A 241 4.65 -22.63 2.62
N GLY A 242 3.94 -22.67 1.49
CA GLY A 242 2.88 -23.65 1.24
C GLY A 242 1.52 -23.35 1.91
N THR A 243 1.41 -22.33 2.77
CA THR A 243 0.11 -21.87 3.31
C THR A 243 -0.83 -21.39 2.19
N ARG A 244 -0.22 -20.93 1.10
CA ARG A 244 -0.85 -20.29 -0.05
C ARG A 244 -0.34 -20.93 -1.33
N ALA A 245 -1.26 -21.28 -2.22
CA ALA A 245 -0.96 -21.94 -3.48
C ALA A 245 -1.95 -21.53 -4.55
N LEU A 246 -1.49 -21.56 -5.80
CA LEU A 246 -2.30 -21.34 -6.98
C LEU A 246 -2.20 -22.57 -7.90
N GLN A 247 -3.32 -22.97 -8.47
CA GLN A 247 -3.40 -24.05 -9.46
C GLN A 247 -4.40 -23.70 -10.57
N PHE A 248 -4.36 -24.40 -11.68
CA PHE A 248 -5.35 -24.28 -12.75
C PHE A 248 -6.28 -25.49 -12.73
N ASP A 249 -7.59 -25.25 -12.89
CA ASP A 249 -8.58 -26.32 -13.08
C ASP A 249 -8.46 -26.99 -14.45
N THR A 250 -7.83 -26.31 -15.42
CA THR A 250 -7.69 -26.80 -16.79
C THR A 250 -6.23 -26.93 -17.21
N ALA A 251 -5.95 -27.97 -17.99
CA ALA A 251 -4.68 -28.11 -18.68
C ALA A 251 -4.55 -27.07 -19.81
N ALA A 252 -3.33 -26.59 -20.06
CA ALA A 252 -3.05 -25.77 -21.23
C ALA A 252 -3.13 -26.63 -22.50
N PHE A 253 -3.74 -26.10 -23.58
CA PHE A 253 -3.52 -26.64 -24.92
C PHE A 253 -2.33 -25.91 -25.55
N GLY A 254 -1.16 -26.55 -25.51
CA GLY A 254 0.13 -25.98 -25.94
C GLY A 254 0.88 -25.24 -24.82
N SER A 255 2.20 -25.04 -25.01
CA SER A 255 3.01 -24.15 -24.17
C SER A 255 3.10 -22.81 -24.87
N THR A 256 2.44 -21.79 -24.31
CA THR A 256 2.68 -20.39 -24.69
C THR A 256 3.59 -19.76 -23.65
N ASP A 257 4.34 -18.73 -24.05
CA ASP A 257 5.08 -17.85 -23.14
C ASP A 257 4.20 -17.31 -22.00
N LEU A 258 2.91 -17.04 -22.27
CA LEU A 258 1.91 -16.67 -21.26
C LEU A 258 1.65 -17.79 -20.25
N ASP A 259 1.44 -19.03 -20.71
CA ASP A 259 1.22 -20.19 -19.84
C ASP A 259 2.46 -20.53 -19.01
N GLU A 260 3.66 -20.39 -19.58
CA GLU A 260 4.94 -20.53 -18.89
C GLU A 260 5.10 -19.47 -17.79
N THR A 261 4.80 -18.20 -18.11
CA THR A 261 4.80 -17.10 -17.15
C THR A 261 3.86 -17.35 -15.99
N LEU A 262 2.63 -17.77 -16.29
CA LEU A 262 1.62 -18.06 -15.26
C LEU A 262 2.04 -19.25 -14.38
N THR A 263 2.62 -20.29 -14.97
CA THR A 263 3.13 -21.46 -14.24
C THR A 263 4.30 -21.07 -13.31
N MET A 264 5.22 -20.24 -13.80
CA MET A 264 6.33 -19.68 -13.00
C MET A 264 5.78 -18.90 -11.80
N ALA A 265 4.81 -18.01 -12.04
CA ALA A 265 4.19 -17.19 -11.00
C ALA A 265 3.47 -18.04 -9.94
N PHE A 266 2.74 -19.07 -10.36
CA PHE A 266 1.99 -19.94 -9.46
C PHE A 266 2.90 -20.83 -8.61
N THR A 267 4.06 -21.21 -9.16
CA THR A 267 5.04 -22.07 -8.48
C THR A 267 5.91 -21.28 -7.51
N THR A 268 6.32 -20.07 -7.88
CA THR A 268 7.35 -19.33 -7.14
C THR A 268 6.83 -18.09 -6.42
N GLY A 269 5.61 -17.65 -6.74
CA GLY A 269 5.04 -16.36 -6.32
C GLY A 269 5.51 -15.17 -7.17
N TRP A 270 6.43 -15.38 -8.12
CA TRP A 270 7.00 -14.33 -8.97
C TRP A 270 7.09 -14.77 -10.43
N ALA A 271 6.94 -13.84 -11.36
CA ALA A 271 7.36 -14.04 -12.74
C ALA A 271 7.73 -12.72 -13.39
N LEU A 272 8.71 -12.75 -14.28
CA LEU A 272 9.02 -11.68 -15.21
C LEU A 272 8.70 -12.16 -16.62
N HIS A 273 7.68 -11.60 -17.23
CA HIS A 273 7.40 -11.75 -18.65
C HIS A 273 8.17 -10.68 -19.41
N GLU A 274 9.29 -11.06 -20.02
CA GLU A 274 10.22 -10.15 -20.65
C GLU A 274 10.07 -10.13 -22.17
N LEU A 275 9.60 -9.00 -22.68
CA LEU A 275 9.53 -8.70 -24.11
C LEU A 275 10.89 -8.23 -24.63
N LYS A 276 11.12 -8.43 -25.93
CA LYS A 276 12.34 -7.95 -26.60
C LYS A 276 12.61 -6.46 -26.37
N ARG A 277 13.90 -6.16 -26.22
CA ARG A 277 14.43 -4.81 -26.03
C ARG A 277 13.94 -3.87 -27.12
N ARG A 278 13.28 -2.79 -26.70
CA ARG A 278 12.83 -1.72 -27.59
C ARG A 278 12.57 -0.46 -26.79
N HIS A 279 12.98 0.69 -27.32
CA HIS A 279 12.52 1.98 -26.80
C HIS A 279 11.14 2.30 -27.36
N VAL A 280 10.24 2.65 -26.46
CA VAL A 280 8.83 2.91 -26.76
C VAL A 280 8.41 4.28 -26.24
N PRO A 281 7.37 4.89 -26.83
CA PRO A 281 6.72 6.05 -26.21
C PRO A 281 6.25 5.72 -24.79
N ARG A 282 5.82 6.74 -24.04
CA ARG A 282 5.36 6.58 -22.64
C ARG A 282 4.38 5.44 -22.42
N THR A 283 3.54 5.16 -23.41
CA THR A 283 2.63 4.02 -23.36
C THR A 283 2.96 3.01 -24.44
N ASP A 284 3.43 1.85 -24.00
CA ASP A 284 3.76 0.70 -24.83
C ASP A 284 2.54 -0.20 -25.00
N THR A 285 1.98 -0.22 -26.22
CA THR A 285 0.79 -1.02 -26.52
C THR A 285 1.03 -2.52 -26.40
N GLU A 286 2.26 -2.99 -26.65
CA GLU A 286 2.59 -4.42 -26.56
C GLU A 286 2.63 -4.88 -25.10
N THR A 287 3.42 -4.21 -24.25
CA THR A 287 3.46 -4.51 -22.81
C THR A 287 2.07 -4.41 -22.16
N VAL A 288 1.26 -3.41 -22.56
CA VAL A 288 -0.13 -3.25 -22.09
C VAL A 288 -1.03 -4.39 -22.55
N GLN A 289 -0.90 -4.81 -23.81
CA GLN A 289 -1.67 -5.95 -24.34
C GLN A 289 -1.29 -7.24 -23.63
N THR A 290 0.01 -7.52 -23.48
CA THR A 290 0.52 -8.70 -22.78
C THR A 290 0.01 -8.77 -21.34
N ALA A 291 -0.02 -7.65 -20.61
CA ALA A 291 -0.58 -7.63 -19.26
C ALA A 291 -2.09 -7.99 -19.24
N ALA A 292 -2.84 -7.52 -20.23
CA ALA A 292 -4.25 -7.88 -20.39
C ALA A 292 -4.44 -9.36 -20.79
N ASP A 293 -3.59 -9.88 -21.67
CA ASP A 293 -3.62 -11.27 -22.13
C ASP A 293 -3.28 -12.23 -21.00
N LEU A 294 -2.29 -11.92 -20.15
CA LEU A 294 -1.99 -12.69 -18.94
C LEU A 294 -3.18 -12.76 -17.99
N ALA A 295 -3.89 -11.65 -17.77
CA ALA A 295 -5.07 -11.62 -16.92
C ALA A 295 -6.23 -12.43 -17.51
N ALA A 296 -6.48 -12.26 -18.82
CA ALA A 296 -7.51 -13.03 -19.54
C ALA A 296 -7.19 -14.53 -19.54
N ARG A 297 -5.93 -14.90 -19.77
CA ARG A 297 -5.47 -16.28 -19.78
C ARG A 297 -5.59 -16.93 -18.40
N LEU A 298 -5.27 -16.21 -17.32
CA LEU A 298 -5.47 -16.68 -15.95
C LEU A 298 -6.95 -16.99 -15.68
N LEU A 299 -7.86 -16.13 -16.13
CA LEU A 299 -9.31 -16.33 -16.01
C LEU A 299 -9.82 -17.48 -16.88
N GLU A 300 -9.32 -17.64 -18.10
CA GLU A 300 -9.66 -18.74 -19.01
C GLU A 300 -9.26 -20.10 -18.46
N ARG A 301 -8.05 -20.18 -17.89
CA ARG A 301 -7.50 -21.42 -17.35
C ARG A 301 -8.17 -21.85 -16.04
N GLY A 302 -9.01 -21.00 -15.45
CA GLY A 302 -9.72 -21.28 -14.21
C GLY A 302 -8.76 -21.40 -13.03
N ALA A 303 -8.04 -20.32 -12.70
CA ALA A 303 -7.15 -20.31 -11.55
C ALA A 303 -7.92 -20.54 -10.24
N VAL A 304 -7.41 -21.42 -9.39
CA VAL A 304 -7.91 -21.71 -8.05
C VAL A 304 -6.83 -21.35 -7.05
N ALA A 305 -7.18 -20.53 -6.06
CA ALA A 305 -6.31 -20.18 -4.96
C ALA A 305 -6.71 -20.92 -3.68
N THR A 306 -5.73 -21.56 -3.06
CA THR A 306 -5.84 -22.13 -1.72
C THR A 306 -5.12 -21.20 -0.75
N CYS A 307 -5.73 -20.89 0.38
CA CYS A 307 -5.11 -20.04 1.40
C CYS A 307 -5.67 -20.31 2.79
N GLU A 308 -5.13 -19.62 3.79
CA GLU A 308 -5.60 -19.69 5.18
C GLU A 308 -7.08 -19.30 5.36
N ARG A 309 -7.64 -18.50 4.44
CA ARG A 309 -9.06 -18.09 4.43
C ARG A 309 -9.97 -19.07 3.68
N HIS A 310 -9.40 -19.84 2.74
CA HIS A 310 -10.11 -20.76 1.85
C HIS A 310 -9.26 -22.01 1.64
N ARG A 311 -9.33 -22.94 2.61
CA ARG A 311 -8.48 -24.15 2.63
C ARG A 311 -8.86 -25.18 1.57
N ASP A 312 -10.12 -25.20 1.16
CA ASP A 312 -10.63 -26.12 0.14
C ASP A 312 -10.42 -25.60 -1.30
N GLY A 313 -9.74 -24.46 -1.44
CA GLY A 313 -9.57 -23.77 -2.72
C GLY A 313 -10.77 -22.90 -3.09
N ARG A 314 -10.49 -21.80 -3.78
CA ARG A 314 -11.49 -20.89 -4.33
C ARG A 314 -11.10 -20.47 -5.74
N THR A 315 -11.99 -20.66 -6.70
CA THR A 315 -11.80 -20.14 -8.07
C THR A 315 -11.67 -18.63 -8.04
N LEU A 316 -10.62 -18.13 -8.68
CA LEU A 316 -10.35 -16.72 -8.83
C LEU A 316 -11.27 -16.10 -9.88
N THR A 317 -11.72 -14.90 -9.59
CA THR A 317 -12.53 -14.07 -10.45
C THR A 317 -11.74 -12.83 -10.84
N ALA A 318 -12.29 -12.03 -11.77
CA ALA A 318 -11.65 -10.79 -12.18
C ALA A 318 -11.41 -9.81 -11.00
N ARG A 319 -12.23 -9.87 -9.95
CA ARG A 319 -12.08 -9.06 -8.72
C ARG A 319 -10.83 -9.40 -7.91
N ASP A 320 -10.28 -10.59 -8.10
CA ASP A 320 -9.11 -11.10 -7.39
C ASP A 320 -7.79 -10.74 -8.08
N ILE A 321 -7.87 -10.05 -9.22
CA ILE A 321 -6.74 -9.71 -10.08
C ILE A 321 -6.64 -8.20 -10.20
N ALA A 322 -5.43 -7.67 -10.13
CA ALA A 322 -5.15 -6.28 -10.49
C ALA A 322 -4.06 -6.16 -11.53
N ILE A 323 -4.19 -5.17 -12.41
CA ILE A 323 -3.13 -4.68 -13.28
C ILE A 323 -2.69 -3.29 -12.81
N GLY A 324 -1.45 -3.21 -12.35
CA GLY A 324 -0.83 -2.00 -11.86
C GLY A 324 0.06 -1.33 -12.91
N VAL A 325 -0.12 -0.02 -13.09
CA VAL A 325 0.65 0.80 -14.05
C VAL A 325 1.19 2.07 -13.38
N ALA A 326 2.11 2.77 -14.04
CA ALA A 326 2.65 4.02 -13.52
C ALA A 326 1.75 5.23 -13.83
N HIS A 327 1.10 5.25 -15.00
CA HIS A 327 0.33 6.41 -15.49
C HIS A 327 -1.16 6.09 -15.72
N ARG A 328 -2.02 7.13 -15.61
CA ARG A 328 -3.48 6.97 -15.78
C ARG A 328 -3.87 6.58 -17.21
N ASP A 329 -3.21 7.13 -18.22
CA ASP A 329 -3.46 6.78 -19.62
C ASP A 329 -3.04 5.34 -19.95
N GLN A 330 -2.00 4.80 -19.29
CA GLN A 330 -1.68 3.38 -19.37
C GLN A 330 -2.83 2.53 -18.81
N ALA A 331 -3.46 2.96 -17.70
CA ALA A 331 -4.59 2.24 -17.11
C ALA A 331 -5.79 2.23 -18.07
N ASP A 332 -6.09 3.34 -18.72
CA ASP A 332 -7.17 3.43 -19.72
C ASP A 332 -6.90 2.51 -20.93
N LEU A 333 -5.65 2.42 -21.37
CA LEU A 333 -5.25 1.53 -22.46
C LEU A 333 -5.28 0.06 -22.07
N VAL A 334 -4.90 -0.30 -20.84
CA VAL A 334 -5.08 -1.66 -20.31
C VAL A 334 -6.56 -2.04 -20.25
N ARG A 335 -7.46 -1.15 -19.80
CA ARG A 335 -8.92 -1.41 -19.82
C ARG A 335 -9.42 -1.68 -21.25
N THR A 336 -8.91 -0.92 -22.22
CA THR A 336 -9.23 -1.16 -23.63
C THR A 336 -8.65 -2.49 -24.12
N ALA A 337 -7.44 -2.85 -23.71
CA ALA A 337 -6.81 -4.12 -24.05
C ALA A 337 -7.55 -5.32 -23.46
N LEU A 338 -8.02 -5.25 -22.21
CA LEU A 338 -8.83 -6.28 -21.57
C LEU A 338 -10.10 -6.59 -22.36
N THR A 339 -10.79 -5.56 -22.87
CA THR A 339 -11.96 -5.75 -23.74
C THR A 339 -11.60 -6.44 -25.06
N ARG A 340 -10.40 -6.19 -25.61
CA ARG A 340 -9.93 -6.79 -26.87
C ARG A 340 -9.48 -8.24 -26.74
N THR A 341 -9.26 -8.75 -25.52
CA THR A 341 -8.91 -10.17 -25.29
C THR A 341 -10.03 -11.13 -25.70
N GLY A 342 -11.27 -10.66 -25.79
CA GLY A 342 -12.44 -11.49 -26.06
C GLY A 342 -12.97 -12.26 -24.85
N ASN A 343 -12.27 -12.24 -23.71
CA ASN A 343 -12.76 -12.85 -22.47
C ASN A 343 -13.80 -11.93 -21.79
N PRO A 344 -15.06 -12.36 -21.64
CA PRO A 344 -16.13 -11.50 -21.10
C PRO A 344 -15.94 -11.13 -19.63
N LYS A 345 -15.09 -11.86 -18.88
CA LYS A 345 -14.78 -11.57 -17.48
C LYS A 345 -13.60 -10.60 -17.33
N ALA A 346 -12.72 -10.50 -18.32
CA ALA A 346 -11.50 -9.69 -18.25
C ALA A 346 -11.75 -8.19 -17.96
N PRO A 347 -12.82 -7.53 -18.48
CA PRO A 347 -13.11 -6.14 -18.12
C PRO A 347 -13.40 -5.89 -16.63
N GLY A 348 -13.69 -6.95 -15.86
CA GLY A 348 -13.88 -6.86 -14.41
C GLY A 348 -12.57 -6.79 -13.60
N VAL A 349 -11.41 -6.93 -14.24
CA VAL A 349 -10.10 -6.86 -13.59
C VAL A 349 -9.84 -5.43 -13.12
N ALA A 350 -9.32 -5.28 -11.90
CA ALA A 350 -8.97 -3.97 -11.38
C ALA A 350 -7.76 -3.43 -12.15
N VAL A 351 -7.84 -2.22 -12.69
CA VAL A 351 -6.73 -1.59 -13.42
C VAL A 351 -6.54 -0.19 -12.90
N ASP A 352 -5.37 0.13 -12.35
CA ASP A 352 -5.13 1.45 -11.76
C ASP A 352 -3.63 1.75 -11.56
N THR A 353 -3.34 3.01 -11.20
CA THR A 353 -1.99 3.41 -10.79
C THR A 353 -1.69 3.00 -9.35
N ALA A 354 -0.41 2.99 -8.95
CA ALA A 354 0.01 2.73 -7.58
C ALA A 354 -0.81 3.52 -6.53
N ASN A 355 -0.98 4.83 -6.70
CA ASN A 355 -1.75 5.68 -5.78
C ASN A 355 -3.19 5.20 -5.56
N ARG A 356 -3.82 4.58 -6.57
CA ARG A 356 -5.19 4.06 -6.48
C ARG A 356 -5.28 2.60 -6.03
N LEU A 357 -4.20 1.84 -6.21
CA LEU A 357 -4.08 0.47 -5.72
C LEU A 357 -3.58 0.41 -4.27
N GLN A 358 -3.14 1.53 -3.70
CA GLN A 358 -2.73 1.60 -2.30
C GLN A 358 -3.89 1.23 -1.36
N GLY A 359 -3.57 0.53 -0.27
CA GLY A 359 -4.55 0.00 0.69
C GLY A 359 -5.28 -1.27 0.22
N ARG A 360 -5.43 -1.49 -1.08
CA ARG A 360 -6.15 -2.64 -1.65
C ARG A 360 -5.28 -3.91 -1.66
N GLU A 361 -5.92 -5.07 -1.72
CA GLU A 361 -5.25 -6.36 -1.85
C GLU A 361 -5.93 -7.26 -2.89
N PHE A 362 -5.13 -8.08 -3.56
CA PHE A 362 -5.54 -8.98 -4.63
C PHE A 362 -4.83 -10.32 -4.47
N GLU A 363 -5.38 -11.38 -5.05
CA GLU A 363 -4.71 -12.69 -5.06
C GLU A 363 -3.50 -12.63 -6.00
N VAL A 364 -3.69 -12.09 -7.20
CA VAL A 364 -2.63 -11.93 -8.22
C VAL A 364 -2.55 -10.49 -8.69
N VAL A 365 -1.33 -9.97 -8.81
CA VAL A 365 -1.07 -8.63 -9.35
C VAL A 365 -0.14 -8.74 -10.56
N ILE A 366 -0.55 -8.14 -11.66
CA ILE A 366 0.24 -7.99 -12.87
C ILE A 366 0.73 -6.54 -12.94
N VAL A 367 2.02 -6.32 -13.07
CA VAL A 367 2.64 -4.98 -13.05
C VAL A 367 3.25 -4.71 -14.41
N VAL A 368 2.87 -3.60 -15.03
CA VAL A 368 3.63 -3.04 -16.15
C VAL A 368 4.77 -2.22 -15.55
N HIS A 369 6.01 -2.68 -15.70
CA HIS A 369 7.15 -2.08 -15.01
C HIS A 369 7.32 -0.59 -15.41
N PRO A 370 7.45 0.36 -14.46
CA PRO A 370 7.51 1.80 -14.76
C PRO A 370 8.64 2.21 -15.71
N LEU A 371 9.77 1.49 -15.67
CA LEU A 371 10.95 1.71 -16.51
C LEU A 371 10.94 0.94 -17.84
N SER A 372 9.91 0.12 -18.10
CA SER A 372 9.84 -0.72 -19.31
C SER A 372 9.94 0.12 -20.58
N GLY A 373 10.95 -0.19 -21.42
CA GLY A 373 11.17 0.44 -22.72
C GLY A 373 11.47 1.95 -22.68
N ARG A 374 11.77 2.52 -21.52
CA ARG A 374 12.15 3.93 -21.38
C ARG A 374 13.58 4.17 -21.87
N ARG A 375 13.90 5.45 -22.08
CA ARG A 375 15.25 5.93 -22.37
C ARG A 375 15.90 6.61 -21.18
N ASP A 376 15.09 6.98 -20.19
CA ASP A 376 15.44 7.78 -19.03
C ASP A 376 14.73 7.23 -17.78
N ALA A 377 15.42 7.30 -16.64
CA ALA A 377 14.88 6.98 -15.33
C ALA A 377 14.69 8.30 -14.55
N THR A 378 13.49 8.88 -14.63
CA THR A 378 13.19 10.14 -13.93
C THR A 378 12.90 9.90 -12.45
N ALA A 379 13.01 10.94 -11.60
CA ALA A 379 12.60 10.90 -10.18
C ALA A 379 11.21 10.26 -9.96
N PHE A 380 10.26 10.50 -10.87
CA PHE A 380 8.92 9.92 -10.80
C PHE A 380 8.92 8.39 -11.00
N HIS A 381 9.77 7.87 -11.88
CA HIS A 381 9.85 6.43 -12.17
C HIS A 381 10.73 5.68 -11.18
N LEU A 382 11.71 6.38 -10.60
CA LEU A 382 12.55 5.90 -9.51
C LEU A 382 11.91 6.12 -8.14
N GLU A 383 10.69 6.66 -8.06
CA GLU A 383 10.00 6.81 -6.78
C GLU A 383 9.74 5.43 -6.16
N THR A 384 10.54 5.09 -5.15
CA THR A 384 10.59 3.77 -4.52
C THR A 384 9.21 3.30 -4.03
N GLY A 385 8.45 4.21 -3.43
CA GLY A 385 7.10 3.96 -2.95
C GLY A 385 6.14 3.41 -4.00
N ARG A 386 6.30 3.84 -5.27
CA ARG A 386 5.44 3.41 -6.37
C ARG A 386 5.68 1.95 -6.72
N LEU A 387 6.94 1.54 -6.83
CA LEU A 387 7.30 0.15 -7.07
C LEU A 387 6.94 -0.73 -5.86
N CYS A 388 7.19 -0.25 -4.64
CA CYS A 388 6.80 -0.93 -3.40
C CYS A 388 5.31 -1.23 -3.38
N VAL A 389 4.47 -0.23 -3.68
CA VAL A 389 3.02 -0.42 -3.81
C VAL A 389 2.69 -1.49 -4.84
N LEU A 390 3.19 -1.37 -6.07
CA LEU A 390 2.88 -2.29 -7.17
C LEU A 390 3.30 -3.73 -6.87
N ALA A 391 4.47 -3.91 -6.26
CA ALA A 391 5.03 -5.21 -5.92
C ALA A 391 4.43 -5.84 -4.64
N SER A 392 3.62 -5.12 -3.85
CA SER A 392 3.14 -5.59 -2.54
C SER A 392 1.61 -5.69 -2.39
N ARG A 393 0.85 -5.62 -3.48
CA ARG A 393 -0.63 -5.79 -3.43
C ARG A 393 -1.11 -7.23 -3.59
N HIS A 394 -0.21 -8.15 -3.91
CA HIS A 394 -0.53 -9.56 -4.10
C HIS A 394 -0.52 -10.34 -2.79
N ARG A 395 -1.42 -11.33 -2.68
CA ARG A 395 -1.41 -12.35 -1.60
C ARG A 395 -0.74 -13.65 -2.03
N GLN A 396 -0.77 -13.95 -3.32
CA GLN A 396 -0.31 -15.22 -3.89
C GLN A 396 0.89 -15.02 -4.82
N ALA A 397 0.71 -14.21 -5.87
CA ALA A 397 1.75 -14.03 -6.89
C ALA A 397 1.78 -12.63 -7.51
N CYS A 398 2.99 -12.19 -7.87
CA CYS A 398 3.24 -10.96 -8.63
C CYS A 398 3.90 -11.29 -9.96
N ILE A 399 3.30 -10.81 -11.05
CA ILE A 399 3.82 -10.96 -12.40
C ILE A 399 4.24 -9.59 -12.89
N VAL A 400 5.47 -9.44 -13.33
CA VAL A 400 5.98 -8.20 -13.91
C VAL A 400 6.09 -8.37 -15.42
N VAL A 401 5.50 -7.46 -16.18
CA VAL A 401 5.65 -7.38 -17.63
C VAL A 401 6.56 -6.20 -17.94
N ALA A 402 7.65 -6.47 -18.65
CA ALA A 402 8.63 -5.46 -18.99
C ALA A 402 9.34 -5.79 -20.32
N ARG A 403 9.98 -4.79 -20.90
CA ARG A 403 10.99 -5.00 -21.93
C ARG A 403 12.35 -5.20 -21.30
N GLU A 404 13.17 -6.02 -21.96
CA GLU A 404 14.59 -6.17 -21.68
C GLU A 404 15.31 -4.81 -21.67
N GLY A 405 16.31 -4.67 -20.79
CA GLY A 405 17.23 -3.53 -20.75
C GLY A 405 17.00 -2.52 -19.63
N ILE A 406 16.15 -2.83 -18.64
CA ILE A 406 15.97 -1.96 -17.46
C ILE A 406 17.24 -1.90 -16.60
N ALA A 407 17.92 -3.03 -16.38
CA ALA A 407 19.19 -3.06 -15.64
C ALA A 407 20.23 -2.14 -16.30
N ASP A 408 20.44 -2.30 -17.62
CA ASP A 408 21.33 -1.42 -18.38
C ASP A 408 20.92 0.05 -18.30
N LEU A 409 19.63 0.37 -18.28
CA LEU A 409 19.15 1.75 -18.12
C LEU A 409 19.60 2.32 -16.76
N LEU A 410 19.44 1.54 -15.69
CA LEU A 410 19.84 1.91 -14.33
C LEU A 410 21.36 2.02 -14.18
N ASP A 411 22.13 1.14 -14.83
CA ASP A 411 23.60 1.13 -14.76
C ASP A 411 24.22 2.27 -15.61
N SER A 412 23.59 2.61 -16.74
CA SER A 412 24.11 3.63 -17.67
C SER A 412 23.75 5.07 -17.27
N HIS A 413 22.74 5.27 -16.44
CA HIS A 413 22.26 6.60 -16.07
C HIS A 413 22.56 6.91 -14.59
N PRO A 414 23.61 7.71 -14.31
CA PRO A 414 23.65 8.42 -13.03
C PRO A 414 22.45 9.36 -12.94
N SER A 415 21.90 9.54 -11.74
CA SER A 415 20.76 10.43 -11.50
C SER A 415 21.01 11.80 -12.16
N MET A 416 20.12 12.17 -13.08
CA MET A 416 20.13 13.49 -13.74
C MET A 416 19.45 14.55 -12.87
N ASP A 417 18.97 14.17 -11.67
CA ASP A 417 18.35 15.09 -10.75
C ASP A 417 19.41 16.01 -10.12
N PRO A 418 19.14 17.32 -10.03
CA PRO A 418 20.06 18.25 -9.40
C PRO A 418 20.29 17.85 -7.93
N VAL A 419 21.56 17.84 -7.51
CA VAL A 419 21.91 17.65 -6.10
C VAL A 419 21.49 18.91 -5.33
N HIS A 420 20.52 18.75 -4.45
CA HIS A 420 20.05 19.83 -3.59
C HIS A 420 20.81 19.83 -2.27
N LEU A 421 21.40 20.98 -1.93
CA LEU A 421 22.05 21.17 -0.65
C LEU A 421 21.01 21.09 0.48
N SER A 422 21.40 20.52 1.62
CA SER A 422 20.55 20.40 2.82
C SER A 422 19.29 19.54 2.65
N VAL A 423 19.20 18.74 1.57
CA VAL A 423 18.19 17.70 1.43
C VAL A 423 18.81 16.37 1.89
N PRO A 424 18.29 15.72 2.94
CA PRO A 424 18.72 14.39 3.32
C PRO A 424 18.54 13.42 2.15
N ALA A 425 19.47 12.47 1.99
CA ALA A 425 19.29 11.41 1.00
C ALA A 425 17.98 10.66 1.30
N LYS A 426 17.15 10.50 0.27
CA LYS A 426 15.87 9.80 0.38
C LYS A 426 16.14 8.31 0.46
N PHE A 427 15.63 7.67 1.51
CA PHE A 427 15.75 6.24 1.71
C PHE A 427 14.38 5.57 1.81
N PRO A 428 14.24 4.34 1.25
CA PRO A 428 15.19 3.63 0.38
C PRO A 428 15.43 4.32 -0.97
N ASP A 429 16.65 4.21 -1.51
CA ASP A 429 17.01 4.72 -2.84
C ASP A 429 16.24 3.95 -3.91
N GLY A 430 15.62 4.68 -4.83
CA GLY A 430 14.85 4.14 -5.94
C GLY A 430 15.68 3.28 -6.87
N TRP A 431 16.94 3.65 -7.08
CA TRP A 431 17.87 2.87 -7.90
C TRP A 431 18.16 1.52 -7.25
N GLU A 432 18.59 1.52 -5.98
CA GLU A 432 18.90 0.31 -5.23
C GLU A 432 17.69 -0.63 -5.11
N ALA A 433 16.51 -0.08 -4.81
CA ALA A 433 15.27 -0.85 -4.74
C ALA A 433 14.91 -1.53 -6.07
N ASN A 434 15.12 -0.84 -7.20
CA ASN A 434 14.92 -1.47 -8.51
C ASN A 434 15.94 -2.58 -8.76
N GLN A 435 17.21 -2.41 -8.38
CA GLN A 435 18.24 -3.44 -8.55
C GLN A 435 17.90 -4.71 -7.76
N VAL A 436 17.48 -4.58 -6.49
CA VAL A 436 17.03 -5.73 -5.68
C VAL A 436 15.85 -6.44 -6.34
N MET A 437 14.84 -5.68 -6.80
CA MET A 437 13.68 -6.25 -7.47
C MET A 437 14.05 -6.94 -8.79
N LEU A 438 14.92 -6.35 -9.61
CA LEU A 438 15.37 -6.93 -10.87
C LEU A 438 16.21 -8.19 -10.65
N ALA A 439 17.08 -8.21 -9.63
CA ALA A 439 17.83 -9.39 -9.25
C ALA A 439 16.92 -10.56 -8.86
N LYS A 440 15.81 -10.28 -8.14
CA LYS A 440 14.77 -11.28 -7.85
C LYS A 440 14.05 -11.72 -9.13
N LEU A 441 13.62 -10.79 -9.96
CA LEU A 441 12.83 -11.07 -11.17
C LEU A 441 13.63 -11.84 -12.23
N ALA A 442 14.95 -11.62 -12.33
CA ALA A 442 15.84 -12.34 -13.23
C ALA A 442 15.86 -13.86 -12.96
N GLN A 443 15.63 -14.28 -11.71
CA GLN A 443 15.52 -15.70 -11.33
C GLN A 443 14.22 -16.36 -11.81
N HIS A 444 13.22 -15.56 -12.21
CA HIS A 444 11.87 -15.97 -12.54
C HIS A 444 11.44 -15.48 -13.93
N ARG A 445 12.41 -15.38 -14.84
CA ARG A 445 12.24 -14.81 -16.18
C ARG A 445 11.67 -15.82 -17.17
N VAL A 446 10.73 -15.36 -17.98
CA VAL A 446 10.23 -16.00 -19.21
C VAL A 446 10.46 -15.02 -20.36
N ALA A 447 11.25 -15.43 -21.35
CA ALA A 447 11.57 -14.61 -22.52
C ALA A 447 10.52 -14.83 -23.61
N ALA A 448 9.91 -13.74 -24.07
CA ALA A 448 8.84 -13.72 -25.08
C ALA A 448 9.29 -13.14 -26.43
#